data_AF-A0A517E098-F1
#
_entry.id   AF-A0A517E098-F1
#
_cell.length_a   1.000
_cell.length_b   1.000
_cell.length_c   1.000
_cell.angle_alpha   90.00
_cell.angle_beta   90.00
_cell.angle_gamma   90.00
#
_symmetry.space_group_name_H-M   'P 1'
#
loop_
_entity.id
_entity.type
_entity.pdbx_description
1 polymer ?
#
loop_
_entity_poly.entity_id
_entity_poly.type
_entity_poly.pdbx_seq_one_letter_code
_entity_poly.pdbx_strand_id
1 'polypeptide(L)' 'MVTDMKESLLSKLTARIQEQLVVNGITDFRIADGNFHFANVDDKSRANAIIRDYLTYLLDKDAECLM' A
#
# COMPACT_ATOMS: atom_id res chain seq x y z
N MET A 1 -0.12 15.69 -19.42
CA MET A 1 0.24 16.07 -18.03
C MET A 1 -0.58 15.36 -16.95
N VAL A 2 -1.83 14.94 -17.20
CA VAL A 2 -2.66 14.23 -16.18
C VAL A 2 -2.22 12.77 -15.93
N THR A 3 -1.69 12.08 -16.93
CA THR A 3 -1.19 10.69 -16.82
C THR A 3 0.04 10.59 -15.92
N ASP A 4 0.99 11.50 -16.10
CA ASP A 4 2.25 11.59 -15.33
C ASP A 4 1.99 11.78 -13.81
N MET A 5 1.00 12.61 -13.47
CA MET A 5 0.61 12.90 -12.09
C MET A 5 -0.14 11.74 -11.43
N LYS A 6 -0.93 10.96 -12.19
CA LYS A 6 -1.59 9.74 -11.70
C LYS A 6 -0.59 8.62 -11.43
N GLU A 7 0.43 8.48 -12.27
CA GLU A 7 1.53 7.53 -12.07
C GLU A 7 2.31 7.86 -10.78
N SER A 8 2.52 9.15 -10.51
CA SER A 8 3.13 9.65 -9.26
C SER A 8 2.29 9.35 -8.02
N LEU A 9 0.96 9.56 -8.07
CA LEU A 9 0.05 9.27 -6.94
C LEU A 9 -0.01 7.78 -6.61
N LEU A 10 -0.12 6.91 -7.62
CA LEU A 10 -0.09 5.46 -7.43
C LEU A 10 1.25 4.98 -6.88
N SER A 11 2.36 5.55 -7.35
CA SER A 11 3.70 5.24 -6.84
C SER A 11 3.85 5.65 -5.37
N LYS A 12 3.39 6.86 -5.00
CA LYS A 12 3.38 7.33 -3.60
C LYS A 12 2.52 6.44 -2.71
N LEU A 13 1.31 6.10 -3.15
CA LEU A 13 0.42 5.21 -2.40
C LEU A 13 1.06 3.83 -2.20
N THR A 14 1.68 3.28 -3.24
CA THR A 14 2.38 2.00 -3.19
C THR A 14 3.52 2.03 -2.18
N ALA A 15 4.35 3.08 -2.19
CA ALA A 15 5.43 3.25 -1.21
C ALA A 15 4.90 3.35 0.23
N ARG A 16 3.83 4.10 0.47
CA ARG A 16 3.21 4.20 1.79
C ARG A 16 2.62 2.88 2.27
N ILE A 17 1.96 2.14 1.38
CA ILE A 17 1.47 0.79 1.70
C ILE A 17 2.65 -0.13 2.07
N GLN A 18 3.76 -0.06 1.31
CA GLN A 18 4.97 -0.82 1.63
C GLN A 18 5.51 -0.48 3.03
N GLU A 19 5.56 0.80 3.40
CA GLU A 19 5.95 1.25 4.75
C GLU A 19 5.02 0.66 5.83
N GLN A 20 3.70 0.72 5.62
CA GLN A 20 2.73 0.19 6.58
C GLN A 20 2.89 -1.33 6.77
N LEU A 21 3.14 -2.08 5.70
CA LEU A 21 3.39 -3.52 5.79
C LEU A 21 4.64 -3.82 6.63
N VAL A 22 5.74 -3.10 6.38
CA VAL A 22 7.01 -3.28 7.12
C VAL A 22 6.87 -2.92 8.60
N VAL A 23 6.22 -1.79 8.92
CA VAL A 23 5.97 -1.36 10.31
C VAL A 23 5.13 -2.38 11.08
N ASN A 24 4.22 -3.09 10.40
CA ASN A 24 3.40 -4.14 10.98
C ASN A 24 4.05 -5.54 10.93
N GLY A 25 5.34 -5.61 10.56
CA GLY A 25 6.14 -6.84 10.61
C GLY A 25 5.97 -7.76 9.40
N ILE A 26 5.41 -7.28 8.29
CA ILE A 26 5.37 -8.01 7.02
C ILE A 26 6.54 -7.55 6.18
N THR A 27 7.58 -8.38 6.10
CA THR A 27 8.83 -8.06 5.37
C THR A 27 9.11 -8.99 4.19
N ASP A 28 8.45 -10.15 4.14
CA ASP A 28 8.66 -11.14 3.07
C ASP A 28 7.59 -11.02 1.97
N PHE A 29 7.74 -9.97 1.16
CA PHE A 29 6.90 -9.73 -0.01
C PHE A 29 7.67 -9.06 -1.14
N ARG A 30 7.13 -9.16 -2.35
CA ARG A 30 7.61 -8.44 -3.53
C ARG A 30 6.45 -7.78 -4.25
N ILE A 31 6.74 -6.69 -4.94
CA ILE A 31 5.78 -6.02 -5.82
C ILE A 31 6.20 -6.29 -7.26
N ALA A 32 5.32 -6.95 -8.02
CA ALA A 32 5.56 -7.27 -9.43
C ALA A 32 4.25 -7.09 -10.21
N ASP A 33 4.34 -6.54 -11.42
CA ASP A 33 3.18 -6.34 -12.32
C ASP A 33 2.01 -5.60 -11.64
N GLY A 34 2.31 -4.67 -10.72
CA GLY A 34 1.32 -3.92 -9.95
C GLY A 34 0.64 -4.70 -8.82
N ASN A 35 1.12 -5.90 -8.50
CA ASN A 35 0.56 -6.77 -7.47
C ASN A 35 1.55 -7.04 -6.33
N PHE A 36 1.01 -7.20 -5.12
CA PHE A 36 1.77 -7.65 -3.97
C PHE A 36 1.77 -9.18 -3.90
N HIS A 37 2.96 -9.77 -3.91
CA HIS A 37 3.17 -11.20 -3.75
C HIS A 37 3.80 -11.47 -2.38
N PHE A 38 3.11 -12.25 -1.57
CA PHE A 38 3.53 -12.62 -0.21
C PHE A 38 4.01 -14.06 -0.19
N ALA A 39 4.99 -14.36 0.66
CA ALA A 39 5.56 -15.70 0.77
C ALA A 39 4.60 -16.75 1.35
N ASN A 40 3.66 -16.35 2.21
CA ASN A 40 2.70 -17.24 2.83
C ASN A 40 1.28 -16.62 2.93
N VAL A 41 0.28 -17.46 3.18
CA VAL A 41 -1.14 -17.08 3.20
C VAL A 41 -1.50 -16.25 4.43
N ASP A 42 -0.81 -16.47 5.55
CA ASP A 42 -1.05 -15.75 6.80
C ASP A 42 -0.63 -14.27 6.67
N ASP A 43 0.56 -14.03 6.13
CA ASP A 43 1.06 -12.69 5.82
C ASP A 43 0.21 -12.03 4.74
N LYS A 44 -0.24 -12.76 3.72
CA LYS A 44 -1.20 -12.21 2.75
C LYS A 44 -2.49 -11.72 3.43
N SER A 45 -3.03 -12.50 4.35
CA SER A 45 -4.28 -12.18 5.06
C SER A 45 -4.11 -10.98 5.99
N ARG A 46 -2.99 -10.93 6.73
CA ARG A 46 -2.62 -9.80 7.58
C ARG A 46 -2.36 -8.53 6.76
N ALA A 47 -1.63 -8.65 5.65
CA ALA A 47 -1.35 -7.55 4.74
C ALA A 47 -2.64 -6.94 4.18
N ASN A 48 -3.59 -7.77 3.76
CA ASN A 48 -4.88 -7.29 3.27
C ASN A 48 -5.64 -6.48 4.33
N ALA A 49 -5.59 -6.89 5.60
CA ALA A 49 -6.19 -6.13 6.69
C ALA A 49 -5.50 -4.77 6.88
N ILE A 50 -4.16 -4.75 6.94
CA ILE A 50 -3.36 -3.52 7.08
C ILE A 50 -3.63 -2.55 5.92
N ILE A 51 -3.63 -3.05 4.68
CA ILE A 51 -3.88 -2.23 3.48
C ILE A 51 -5.28 -1.65 3.54
N ARG A 52 -6.30 -2.46 3.84
CA ARG A 52 -7.69 -1.99 3.94
C ARG A 52 -7.82 -0.90 5.00
N ASP A 53 -7.29 -1.14 6.20
CA ASP A 53 -7.42 -0.21 7.31
C ASP A 53 -6.69 1.11 7.01
N TYR A 54 -5.53 1.06 6.34
CA TYR A 54 -4.81 2.25 5.88
C TYR A 54 -5.58 3.02 4.80
N LEU A 55 -6.17 2.32 3.81
CA LEU A 55 -6.97 2.95 2.77
C LEU A 55 -8.25 3.60 3.36
N THR A 56 -8.89 2.95 4.33
CA THR A 56 -10.02 3.53 5.06
C THR A 56 -9.60 4.79 5.81
N TYR A 57 -8.46 4.77 6.50
CA TYR A 57 -7.90 5.96 7.15
C TYR A 57 -7.67 7.12 6.17
N LEU A 58 -7.16 6.85 4.96
CA LEU A 58 -6.95 7.88 3.94
C LEU A 58 -8.26 8.48 3.42
N LEU A 59 -9.32 7.66 3.32
CA LEU A 59 -10.65 8.13 2.92
C LEU A 59 -11.30 9.00 4.01
N ASP A 60 -11.14 8.63 5.28
CA ASP A 60 -11.69 9.39 6.42
C ASP A 60 -10.96 10.71 6.69
N LYS A 61 -9.74 10.87 6.16
CA LYS A 61 -8.87 12.04 6.39
C LYS A 61 -8.64 12.91 5.16
N ASP A 62 -9.49 12.82 4.13
CA ASP A 62 -9.39 13.60 2.89
C ASP A 62 -7.94 13.70 2.35
N ALA A 63 -7.29 12.54 2.13
CA ALA A 63 -6.04 12.40 1.36
C ALA A 63 -4.83 13.33 1.70
N GLU A 64 -4.83 14.12 2.79
CA GLU A 64 -3.70 14.99 3.17
C GLU A 64 -2.41 14.19 3.41
N CYS A 65 -2.51 12.89 3.73
CA CYS A 65 -1.35 12.00 3.90
C CYS A 65 -0.62 11.63 2.60
N LEU A 66 -1.16 11.95 1.42
CA LEU A 66 -0.55 11.66 0.11
C LEU A 66 0.11 12.89 -0.55
N MET A 67 -0.06 14.09 0.02
CA MET A 67 0.58 15.32 -0.46
C MET A 67 2.07 15.32 -0.11
#